data_AF-A0A943Q7F3-F1
#
_entry.id   AF-A0A943Q7F3-F1
#
_cell.length_a   1.000
_cell.length_b   1.000
_cell.length_c   1.000
_cell.angle_alpha   90.00
_cell.angle_beta   90.00
_cell.angle_gamma   90.00
#
_symmetry.space_group_name_H-M   'P 1'
#
loop_
_entity.id
_entity.type
_entity.pdbx_description
1 polymer ?
#
loop_
_entity_poly.entity_id
_entity_poly.type
_entity_poly.pdbx_seq_one_letter_code
_entity_poly.pdbx_strand_id
1 'polypeptide(L)'
;MIEMTQLQFYKSFQFMIELMVGESLFLISMKRRKYFIIRLVVGLCAIFTISYFFPIASDNFLYRSFMFIFLFVTTIALSKFLFKESLLKLSFCCVAGYTIQHLAYQMNNIAVLAMTKGKSTISGMYGQSFMPTFSNPFFTVVYFFFFVYIYFFGFYIFGRKLLNQKFQMPPLFGFILTLIKD
;
A
#
# COMPACT_ATOMS: atom_id res chain seq x y z
N MET A 1 4.57 22.95 -18.08
CA MET A 1 5.30 22.01 -17.22
C MET A 1 4.34 21.56 -16.13
N ILE A 2 4.07 20.27 -15.99
CA ILE A 2 3.36 19.76 -14.80
C ILE A 2 4.39 19.87 -13.66
N GLU A 3 4.32 20.93 -12.85
CA GLU A 3 5.14 21.00 -11.63
C GLU A 3 4.71 19.87 -10.72
N MET A 4 5.64 18.97 -10.41
CA MET A 4 5.36 17.81 -9.58
C MET A 4 5.24 18.27 -8.13
N THR A 5 4.02 18.28 -7.60
CA THR A 5 3.78 18.60 -6.20
C THR A 5 4.27 17.45 -5.31
N GLN A 6 4.55 17.74 -4.03
CA GLN A 6 4.95 16.70 -3.08
C GLN A 6 3.88 15.62 -2.94
N LEU A 7 2.60 16.01 -2.95
CA LEU A 7 1.47 15.08 -2.97
C LEU A 7 1.48 14.18 -4.21
N GLN A 8 1.79 14.74 -5.39
CA GLN A 8 1.86 13.95 -6.62
C GLN A 8 3.00 12.93 -6.57
N PHE A 9 4.17 13.32 -6.06
CA PHE A 9 5.30 12.40 -5.87
C PHE A 9 4.98 11.29 -4.85
N TYR A 10 4.42 11.68 -3.69
CA TYR A 10 4.05 10.76 -2.63
C TYR A 10 3.04 9.71 -3.11
N LYS A 11 1.95 10.15 -3.72
CA LYS A 11 0.91 9.27 -4.28
C LYS A 11 1.43 8.34 -5.37
N SER A 12 2.19 8.88 -6.31
CA SER A 12 2.56 8.17 -7.54
C SER A 12 3.63 7.11 -7.30
N PHE A 13 4.59 7.41 -6.44
CA PHE A 13 5.78 6.58 -6.26
C PHE A 13 5.88 6.03 -4.84
N GLN A 14 6.04 6.90 -3.84
CA GLN A 14 6.38 6.47 -2.49
C GLN A 14 5.28 5.56 -1.88
N PHE A 15 4.05 6.05 -1.83
CA PHE A 15 2.90 5.29 -1.32
C PHE A 15 2.71 3.99 -2.11
N MET A 16 2.79 4.05 -3.43
CA MET A 16 2.54 2.88 -4.28
C MET A 16 3.61 1.80 -4.10
N ILE A 17 4.88 2.19 -4.04
CA ILE A 17 6.00 1.25 -3.82
C ILE A 17 5.88 0.62 -2.43
N GLU A 18 5.69 1.43 -1.38
CA GLU A 18 5.53 0.92 -0.01
C GLU A 18 4.35 -0.06 0.09
N LEU A 19 3.21 0.29 -0.52
CA LEU A 19 2.01 -0.54 -0.55
C LEU A 19 2.27 -1.86 -1.25
N MET A 20 2.85 -1.82 -2.45
CA MET A 20 3.14 -3.03 -3.22
C MET A 20 4.14 -3.95 -2.52
N VAL A 21 5.17 -3.38 -1.87
CA VAL A 21 6.09 -4.17 -1.04
C VAL A 21 5.32 -4.81 0.12
N GLY A 22 4.44 -4.07 0.79
CA GLY A 22 3.64 -4.59 1.90
C GLY A 22 2.70 -5.72 1.50
N GLU A 23 1.99 -5.57 0.38
CA GLU A 23 1.11 -6.61 -0.18
C GLU A 23 1.89 -7.84 -0.64
N SER A 24 3.08 -7.63 -1.23
CA SER A 24 3.92 -8.72 -1.72
C SER A 24 4.29 -9.70 -0.61
N LEU A 25 4.55 -9.21 0.62
CA LEU A 25 4.87 -10.03 1.78
C LEU A 25 3.82 -11.12 2.04
N PHE A 26 2.55 -10.82 1.80
CA PHE A 26 1.45 -11.78 1.98
C PHE A 26 1.14 -12.57 0.71
N LEU A 27 1.28 -11.94 -0.45
CA LEU A 27 0.98 -12.54 -1.74
C LEU A 27 2.03 -13.56 -2.23
N ILE A 28 3.25 -13.57 -1.67
CA ILE A 28 4.32 -14.52 -2.04
C ILE A 28 3.86 -15.99 -1.92
N SER A 29 2.97 -16.27 -0.98
CA SER A 29 2.41 -17.61 -0.73
C SER A 29 1.36 -18.08 -1.75
N MET A 30 0.87 -17.18 -2.61
CA MET A 30 -0.27 -17.44 -3.49
C MET A 30 0.13 -18.11 -4.82
N LYS A 31 -0.80 -18.88 -5.40
CA LYS A 31 -0.58 -19.56 -6.69
C LYS A 31 -0.50 -18.58 -7.85
N ARG A 32 0.67 -18.48 -8.46
CA ARG A 32 0.97 -17.61 -9.61
C ARG A 32 0.26 -18.11 -10.89
N ARG A 33 -0.15 -17.18 -11.76
CA ARG A 33 -0.66 -17.52 -13.11
C ARG A 33 0.48 -17.76 -14.11
N LYS A 34 0.15 -18.39 -15.24
CA LYS A 34 1.08 -18.50 -16.39
C LYS A 34 1.52 -17.11 -16.85
N TYR A 35 2.78 -16.99 -17.27
CA TYR A 35 3.41 -15.73 -17.69
C TYR A 35 3.45 -14.66 -16.58
N PHE A 36 3.70 -15.09 -15.34
CA PHE A 36 3.70 -14.20 -14.17
C PHE A 36 4.57 -12.96 -14.36
N ILE A 37 5.79 -13.10 -14.88
CA ILE A 37 6.73 -11.98 -15.05
C ILE A 37 6.17 -10.94 -16.03
N ILE A 38 5.66 -11.37 -17.19
CA ILE A 38 5.08 -10.46 -18.19
C ILE A 38 3.86 -9.74 -17.60
N ARG A 39 2.97 -10.48 -16.91
CA ARG A 39 1.80 -9.91 -16.24
C ARG A 39 2.20 -8.90 -15.15
N LEU A 40 3.28 -9.17 -14.43
CA LEU A 40 3.83 -8.29 -13.41
C LEU A 40 4.35 -7.00 -14.03
N VAL A 41 5.16 -7.08 -15.07
CA VAL A 41 5.69 -5.89 -15.75
C VAL A 41 4.57 -5.03 -16.33
N VAL A 42 3.64 -5.64 -17.08
CA VAL A 42 2.48 -4.92 -17.65
C VAL A 42 1.62 -4.32 -16.54
N GLY A 43 1.41 -5.06 -15.45
CA GLY A 43 0.64 -4.63 -14.30
C GLY A 43 1.28 -3.47 -13.54
N LEU A 44 2.60 -3.49 -13.35
CA LEU A 44 3.36 -2.39 -12.77
C LEU A 44 3.23 -1.13 -13.64
N CYS A 45 3.47 -1.27 -14.94
CA CYS A 45 3.32 -0.15 -15.88
C CYS A 45 1.91 0.44 -15.81
N ALA A 46 0.87 -0.40 -15.77
CA ALA A 46 -0.51 0.05 -15.66
C ALA A 46 -0.78 0.79 -14.34
N ILE A 47 -0.36 0.26 -13.18
CA ILE A 47 -0.59 0.91 -11.89
C ILE A 47 0.16 2.24 -11.80
N PHE A 48 1.43 2.31 -12.20
CA PHE A 48 2.17 3.57 -12.16
C PHE A 48 1.58 4.61 -13.12
N THR A 49 1.08 4.18 -14.29
CA THR A 49 0.38 5.06 -15.23
C THR A 49 -0.91 5.59 -14.62
N ILE A 50 -1.75 4.72 -14.07
CA ILE A 50 -3.00 5.11 -13.40
C ILE A 50 -2.70 6.06 -12.23
N SER A 51 -1.73 5.72 -11.39
CA SER A 51 -1.36 6.54 -10.23
C SER A 51 -0.84 7.92 -10.64
N TYR A 52 -0.04 8.00 -11.70
CA TYR A 52 0.49 9.26 -12.20
C TYR A 52 -0.60 10.15 -12.81
N PHE A 53 -1.49 9.58 -13.64
CA PHE A 53 -2.55 10.33 -14.32
C PHE A 53 -3.80 10.59 -13.47
N PHE A 54 -3.92 9.97 -12.29
CA PHE A 54 -5.07 10.20 -11.43
C PHE A 54 -5.09 11.67 -10.97
N PRO A 55 -6.18 12.43 -11.25
CA PRO A 55 -6.22 13.87 -11.04
C PRO A 55 -6.11 14.24 -9.56
N ILE A 56 -5.58 15.44 -9.30
CA ILE A 56 -5.64 16.08 -7.98
C ILE A 56 -6.69 17.20 -8.09
N ALA A 57 -7.96 16.82 -8.10
CA ALA A 57 -9.05 17.75 -8.39
C ALA A 57 -9.45 18.64 -7.21
N SER A 58 -9.16 18.23 -5.98
CA SER A 58 -9.58 18.95 -4.78
C SER A 58 -8.70 18.64 -3.56
N ASP A 59 -8.47 19.65 -2.72
CA ASP A 59 -7.81 19.50 -1.42
C ASP A 59 -8.74 19.04 -0.29
N ASN A 60 -9.99 18.70 -0.62
CA ASN A 60 -10.93 18.12 0.33
C ASN A 60 -10.40 16.79 0.89
N PHE A 61 -10.49 16.61 2.20
CA PHE A 61 -10.07 15.39 2.88
C PHE A 61 -10.79 14.14 2.32
N LEU A 62 -12.08 14.27 1.98
CA LEU A 62 -12.86 13.20 1.35
C LEU A 62 -12.27 12.75 0.01
N TYR A 63 -11.84 13.71 -0.82
CA TYR A 63 -11.25 13.41 -2.12
C TYR A 63 -9.90 12.70 -1.97
N ARG A 64 -9.06 13.16 -1.05
CA ARG A 64 -7.77 12.52 -0.76
C ARG A 64 -7.96 11.08 -0.26
N SER A 65 -8.89 10.84 0.67
CA SER A 65 -9.22 9.49 1.13
C SER A 65 -9.72 8.59 -0.01
N PHE A 66 -10.65 9.10 -0.82
CA PHE A 66 -11.15 8.37 -1.99
C PHE A 66 -10.04 8.00 -2.97
N MET A 67 -9.12 8.93 -3.24
CA MET A 67 -7.98 8.73 -4.13
C MET A 67 -7.08 7.57 -3.66
N PHE A 68 -6.69 7.52 -2.38
CA PHE A 68 -5.86 6.40 -1.88
C PHE A 68 -6.61 5.08 -1.85
N ILE A 69 -7.92 5.09 -1.53
CA ILE A 69 -8.77 3.89 -1.61
C ILE A 69 -8.87 3.39 -3.05
N PHE A 70 -9.04 4.29 -4.02
CA PHE A 70 -9.09 3.93 -5.44
C PHE A 70 -7.77 3.26 -5.87
N LEU A 71 -6.64 3.85 -5.52
CA LEU A 71 -5.32 3.28 -5.80
C LEU A 71 -5.15 1.89 -5.17
N PHE A 72 -5.59 1.71 -3.93
CA PHE A 72 -5.60 0.39 -3.29
C PHE A 72 -6.53 -0.62 -4.00
N VAL A 73 -7.69 -0.20 -4.51
CA VAL A 73 -8.53 -1.10 -5.30
C VAL A 73 -7.83 -1.53 -6.60
N THR A 74 -7.02 -0.66 -7.20
CA THR A 74 -6.21 -1.04 -8.38
C THR A 74 -5.14 -2.07 -8.07
N THR A 75 -4.55 -2.06 -6.87
CA THR A 75 -3.58 -3.08 -6.45
C THR A 75 -4.24 -4.45 -6.21
N ILE A 76 -5.48 -4.46 -5.71
CA ILE A 76 -6.30 -5.69 -5.64
C ILE A 76 -6.58 -6.24 -7.04
N ALA A 77 -6.96 -5.38 -7.99
CA ALA A 77 -7.21 -5.78 -9.37
C ALA A 77 -5.94 -6.35 -10.04
N LEU A 78 -4.78 -5.73 -9.81
CA LEU A 78 -3.49 -6.27 -10.25
C LEU A 78 -3.22 -7.64 -9.61
N SER A 79 -3.43 -7.78 -8.31
CA SER A 79 -3.26 -9.07 -7.61
C SER A 79 -4.14 -10.16 -8.24
N LYS A 80 -5.37 -9.83 -8.64
CA LYS A 80 -6.24 -10.77 -9.36
C LYS A 80 -5.73 -11.15 -10.75
N PHE A 81 -5.11 -10.20 -11.45
CA PHE A 81 -4.47 -10.44 -12.75
C PHE A 81 -3.22 -11.32 -12.64
N LEU A 82 -2.49 -11.26 -11.52
CA LEU A 82 -1.26 -12.01 -11.25
C LEU A 82 -1.49 -13.42 -10.71
N PHE A 83 -2.47 -13.60 -9.82
CA PHE A 83 -2.66 -14.84 -9.05
C PHE A 83 -3.96 -15.58 -9.41
N LYS A 84 -3.95 -16.91 -9.32
CA LYS A 84 -5.09 -17.78 -9.67
C LYS A 84 -6.10 -17.95 -8.52
N GLU A 85 -5.88 -17.30 -7.39
CA GLU A 85 -6.71 -17.42 -6.19
C GLU A 85 -8.05 -16.66 -6.27
N SER A 86 -8.96 -16.93 -5.32
CA SER A 86 -10.24 -16.24 -5.20
C SER A 86 -10.03 -14.76 -4.85
N LEU A 87 -10.95 -13.90 -5.30
CA LEU A 87 -10.84 -12.45 -5.07
C LEU A 87 -10.80 -12.13 -3.58
N LEU A 88 -11.64 -12.78 -2.76
CA LEU A 88 -11.68 -12.58 -1.31
C LEU A 88 -10.33 -12.88 -0.64
N LYS A 89 -9.67 -13.99 -0.99
CA LYS A 89 -8.34 -14.31 -0.44
C LYS A 89 -7.30 -13.25 -0.79
N LEU A 90 -7.32 -12.78 -2.05
CA LEU A 90 -6.42 -11.73 -2.50
C LEU A 90 -6.71 -10.41 -1.80
N SER A 91 -7.97 -10.01 -1.69
CA SER A 91 -8.38 -8.80 -0.97
C SER A 91 -7.94 -8.84 0.49
N PHE A 92 -8.10 -9.97 1.17
CA PHE A 92 -7.64 -10.12 2.55
C PHE A 92 -6.12 -9.94 2.68
N CYS A 93 -5.34 -10.54 1.76
CA CYS A 93 -3.89 -10.36 1.72
C CYS A 93 -3.50 -8.90 1.43
N CYS A 94 -4.20 -8.23 0.51
CA CYS A 94 -3.92 -6.84 0.17
C CYS A 94 -4.25 -5.91 1.36
N VAL A 95 -5.37 -6.13 2.05
CA VAL A 95 -5.73 -5.37 3.27
C VAL A 95 -4.68 -5.58 4.35
N ALA A 96 -4.18 -6.81 4.54
CA ALA A 96 -3.09 -7.07 5.49
C ALA A 96 -1.78 -6.34 5.10
N GLY A 97 -1.46 -6.27 3.80
CA GLY A 97 -0.33 -5.49 3.30
C GLY A 97 -0.47 -3.99 3.57
N TYR A 98 -1.64 -3.44 3.26
CA TYR A 98 -1.98 -2.04 3.50
C TYR A 98 -1.93 -1.67 4.98
N THR A 99 -2.38 -2.55 5.88
CA THR A 99 -2.33 -2.28 7.32
C THR A 99 -0.89 -2.27 7.86
N ILE A 100 0.00 -3.15 7.37
CA ILE A 100 1.43 -3.09 7.69
C ILE A 100 2.04 -1.77 7.21
N GLN A 101 1.76 -1.38 5.97
CA GLN A 101 2.25 -0.13 5.39
C GLN A 101 1.79 1.08 6.21
N HIS A 102 0.49 1.16 6.51
CA HIS A 102 -0.09 2.24 7.29
C HIS A 102 0.47 2.26 8.73
N LEU A 103 0.68 1.09 9.34
CA LEU A 103 1.29 0.99 10.67
C LEU A 103 2.73 1.52 10.67
N ALA A 104 3.53 1.17 9.66
CA ALA A 104 4.90 1.67 9.52
C ALA A 104 4.94 3.20 9.38
N TYR A 105 4.05 3.75 8.54
CA TYR A 105 3.90 5.19 8.35
C TYR A 105 3.54 5.91 9.67
N GLN A 106 2.54 5.41 10.40
CA GLN A 106 2.12 6.02 11.66
C GLN A 106 3.19 5.90 12.75
N MET A 107 3.91 4.79 12.81
CA MET A 107 4.99 4.62 13.79
C MET A 107 6.15 5.57 13.52
N ASN A 108 6.52 5.74 12.26
CA ASN A 108 7.50 6.75 11.86
C ASN A 108 7.04 8.16 12.25
N ASN A 109 5.78 8.50 11.99
CA ASN A 109 5.22 9.81 12.35
C ASN A 109 5.29 10.09 13.85
N ILE A 110 4.89 9.12 14.68
CA ILE A 110 4.96 9.25 16.14
C ILE A 110 6.41 9.44 16.61
N ALA A 111 7.35 8.67 16.04
CA ALA A 111 8.77 8.79 16.39
C ALA A 111 9.34 10.17 16.02
N VAL A 112 9.07 10.66 14.81
CA VAL A 112 9.49 11.99 14.37
C VAL A 112 8.88 13.08 15.26
N LEU A 113 7.59 12.99 15.59
CA LEU A 113 6.91 13.95 16.47
C LEU A 113 7.54 14.01 17.87
N ALA A 114 7.90 12.86 18.43
CA ALA A 114 8.59 12.77 19.72
C ALA A 114 9.99 13.41 19.67
N MET A 115 10.73 13.15 18.59
CA MET A 115 12.08 13.70 18.37
C MET A 115 12.08 15.23 18.15
N THR A 116 11.06 15.77 17.49
CA THR A 116 10.93 17.21 17.22
C THR A 116 10.29 17.98 18.37
N LYS A 117 10.02 17.32 19.51
CA LYS A 117 9.35 17.90 20.69
C LYS A 117 8.02 18.57 20.32
N GLY A 118 7.23 17.93 19.44
CA GLY A 118 5.92 18.45 19.04
C GLY A 118 5.94 19.57 17.99
N LYS A 119 7.10 19.96 17.46
CA LYS A 119 7.14 20.84 16.27
C LYS A 119 6.66 20.04 15.06
N SER A 120 5.57 20.49 14.44
CA SER A 120 4.83 19.85 13.35
C SER A 120 5.67 19.71 12.07
N THR A 121 6.48 18.67 11.97
CA THR A 121 7.24 18.34 10.76
C THR A 121 6.48 17.44 9.77
N ILE A 122 5.27 16.99 10.12
CA ILE A 122 4.55 15.92 9.39
C ILE A 122 3.61 16.49 8.31
N SER A 123 3.37 17.81 8.24
CA SER A 123 2.45 18.39 7.25
C SER A 123 2.99 18.43 5.81
N GLY A 124 4.25 18.06 5.58
CA GLY A 124 4.91 18.24 4.28
C GLY A 124 4.46 17.25 3.19
N MET A 125 4.10 16.01 3.51
CA MET A 125 3.82 14.97 2.49
C MET A 125 2.58 15.24 1.64
N TYR A 126 1.63 16.00 2.19
CA TYR A 126 0.43 16.44 1.50
C TYR A 126 0.52 17.90 1.03
N GLY A 127 1.73 18.45 1.01
CA GLY A 127 2.01 19.81 0.59
C GLY A 127 1.91 20.02 -0.92
N GLN A 128 1.59 21.25 -1.30
CA GLN A 128 1.52 21.67 -2.70
C GLN A 128 2.91 22.02 -3.26
N SER A 129 3.84 22.44 -2.40
CA SER A 129 5.25 22.65 -2.77
C SER A 129 6.04 21.34 -2.69
N PHE A 130 6.93 21.11 -3.66
CA PHE A 130 7.87 20.00 -3.61
C PHE A 130 8.88 20.25 -2.48
N MET A 131 8.85 19.42 -1.45
CA MET A 131 9.82 19.43 -0.36
C MET A 131 10.54 18.07 -0.36
N PRO A 132 11.88 18.02 -0.46
CA PRO A 132 12.59 16.76 -0.45
C PRO A 132 12.29 15.97 0.83
N THR A 133 11.59 14.83 0.67
CA THR A 133 11.21 13.93 1.78
C THR A 133 12.42 13.50 2.62
N PHE A 134 13.61 13.47 2.00
CA PHE A 134 14.87 13.03 2.58
C PHE A 134 15.90 14.16 2.79
N SER A 135 15.43 15.39 3.00
CA SER A 135 16.32 16.55 3.23
C SER A 135 17.21 16.41 4.46
N ASN A 136 16.73 15.72 5.50
CA ASN A 136 17.49 15.44 6.71
C ASN A 136 17.93 13.96 6.75
N PRO A 137 19.25 13.68 6.73
CA PRO A 137 19.77 12.31 6.77
C PRO A 137 19.31 11.52 8.01
N PHE A 138 19.19 12.17 9.16
CA PHE A 138 18.77 11.53 10.40
C PHE A 138 17.33 11.01 10.32
N PHE A 139 16.38 11.87 9.90
CA PHE A 139 14.98 11.45 9.73
C PHE A 139 14.81 10.41 8.63
N THR A 140 15.68 10.43 7.61
CA THR A 140 15.71 9.41 6.56
C THR A 140 16.05 8.03 7.12
N VAL A 141 17.09 7.93 7.97
CA VAL A 141 17.48 6.67 8.62
C VAL A 141 16.37 6.16 9.54
N VAL A 142 15.75 7.04 10.33
CA VAL A 142 14.62 6.69 11.21
C VAL A 142 13.44 6.14 10.39
N TYR A 143 13.11 6.79 9.27
CA TYR A 143 12.07 6.33 8.37
C TYR A 143 12.37 4.91 7.85
N PHE A 144 13.55 4.66 7.30
CA PHE A 144 13.91 3.32 6.81
C PHE A 144 13.93 2.27 7.92
N PHE A 145 14.38 2.65 9.12
CA PHE A 145 14.37 1.76 10.29
C PHE A 145 12.96 1.26 10.60
N PHE A 146 11.98 2.15 10.74
CA PHE A 146 10.60 1.75 11.04
C PHE A 146 9.97 0.95 9.90
N PHE A 147 10.19 1.34 8.64
CA PHE A 147 9.66 0.60 7.50
C PHE A 147 10.22 -0.82 7.44
N VAL A 148 11.54 -1.00 7.53
CA VAL A 148 12.16 -2.33 7.52
C VAL A 148 11.73 -3.14 8.76
N TYR A 149 11.73 -2.53 9.94
CA TYR A 149 11.37 -3.19 11.19
C TYR A 149 9.93 -3.70 11.18
N ILE A 150 8.96 -2.85 10.86
CA ILE A 150 7.54 -3.21 10.86
C ILE A 150 7.24 -4.25 9.78
N TYR A 151 7.85 -4.14 8.60
CA TYR A 151 7.65 -5.11 7.51
C TYR A 151 8.26 -6.47 7.88
N PHE A 152 9.44 -6.49 8.47
CA PHE A 152 10.09 -7.72 8.94
C PHE A 152 9.25 -8.43 10.02
N PHE A 153 8.85 -7.70 11.06
CA PHE A 153 8.05 -8.27 12.15
C PHE A 153 6.65 -8.67 11.69
N GLY A 154 6.02 -7.87 10.83
CA GLY A 154 4.72 -8.20 10.26
C GLY A 154 4.76 -9.48 9.41
N PHE A 155 5.80 -9.66 8.59
CA PHE A 155 6.01 -10.92 7.87
C PHE A 155 6.33 -12.09 8.80
N TYR A 156 7.17 -11.87 9.82
CA TYR A 156 7.55 -12.91 10.80
C TYR A 156 6.33 -13.46 11.54
N ILE A 157 5.45 -12.57 12.03
CA ILE A 157 4.29 -12.93 12.85
C ILE A 157 3.14 -13.49 11.99
N PHE A 158 2.78 -12.77 10.93
CA PHE A 158 1.57 -13.06 10.15
C PHE A 158 1.86 -13.84 8.87
N GLY A 159 2.92 -13.46 8.14
CA GLY A 159 3.28 -14.10 6.87
C GLY A 159 3.56 -15.60 7.01
N ARG A 160 4.28 -16.00 8.05
CA ARG A 160 4.55 -17.42 8.34
C ARG A 160 3.29 -18.24 8.64
N LYS A 161 2.32 -17.66 9.35
CA LYS A 161 1.05 -18.33 9.66
C LYS A 161 0.20 -18.48 8.40
N LEU A 162 0.23 -17.48 7.52
CA LEU A 162 -0.51 -17.49 6.26
C LEU A 162 -0.01 -18.58 5.29
N LEU A 163 1.31 -18.77 5.22
CA LEU A 163 1.97 -19.79 4.39
C LEU A 163 1.54 -21.22 4.73
N ASN A 164 1.21 -21.48 6.00
CA ASN A 164 0.91 -22.82 6.50
C ASN A 164 -0.59 -23.14 6.55
N GLN A 165 -1.46 -22.16 6.34
CA GLN A 165 -2.90 -22.38 6.39
C GLN A 165 -3.51 -22.56 4.99
N LYS A 166 -4.20 -23.68 4.80
CA LYS A 166 -5.20 -23.78 3.72
C LYS A 166 -6.35 -22.86 4.10
N PHE A 167 -6.44 -21.68 3.48
CA PHE A 167 -7.59 -20.79 3.64
C PHE A 167 -8.90 -21.56 3.38
N GLN A 168 -9.55 -21.99 4.45
CA GLN A 168 -10.91 -22.51 4.46
C GLN A 168 -11.81 -21.32 4.79
N MET A 169 -12.66 -20.93 3.85
CA MET A 169 -13.58 -19.81 4.08
C MET A 169 -14.63 -20.27 5.09
N PRO A 170 -14.86 -19.53 6.19
CA PRO A 170 -16.02 -19.79 7.04
C PRO A 170 -17.29 -19.65 6.19
N PRO A 171 -18.27 -20.55 6.33
CA PRO A 171 -19.49 -20.56 5.51
C PRO A 171 -20.29 -19.24 5.58
N LEU A 172 -20.15 -18.47 6.68
CA LEU A 172 -20.75 -17.14 6.88
C LEU A 172 -20.36 -16.11 5.81
N PHE A 173 -19.10 -16.08 5.36
CA PHE A 173 -18.67 -15.16 4.30
C PHE A 173 -19.12 -15.61 2.91
N GLY A 174 -19.32 -16.93 2.72
CA GLY A 174 -19.96 -17.46 1.52
C GLY A 174 -21.40 -16.98 1.38
N PHE A 175 -22.14 -16.94 2.50
CA PHE A 175 -23.55 -16.55 2.53
C PHE A 175 -23.78 -15.06 2.17
N ILE A 176 -22.93 -14.17 2.68
CA ILE A 176 -23.01 -12.73 2.36
C ILE A 176 -22.66 -12.48 0.88
N LEU A 177 -21.71 -13.23 0.31
CA LEU A 177 -21.33 -13.09 -1.10
C LEU A 177 -22.36 -13.68 -2.07
N THR A 178 -23.11 -14.71 -1.68
CA THR A 178 -24.23 -15.22 -2.48
C THR A 178 -25.39 -14.23 -2.50
N LEU A 179 -25.65 -13.52 -1.40
CA LEU A 179 -26.72 -12.51 -1.33
C LEU A 179 -26.44 -11.24 -2.14
N ILE A 180 -25.18 -10.98 -2.52
CA ILE A 180 -24.81 -9.83 -3.38
C ILE A 180 -24.86 -10.21 -4.87
N LYS A 181 -25.05 -11.49 -5.19
CA LYS A 181 -25.05 -12.00 -6.56
C LYS A 181 -26.46 -12.21 -7.15
N ASP A 182 -27.51 -12.00 -6.36
CA ASP A 182 -28.91 -11.97 -6.80
C ASP A 182 -29.37 -10.51 -6.97
#